data_AF-A0A919MGM7-F1
#
_entry.id   AF-A0A919MGM7-F1
#
_cell.length_a   1.000
_cell.length_b   1.000
_cell.length_c   1.000
_cell.angle_alpha   90.00
_cell.angle_beta   90.00
_cell.angle_gamma   90.00
#
_symmetry.space_group_name_H-M   'P 1'
#
loop_
_entity.id
_entity.type
_entity.pdbx_description
1 polymer ?
#
loop_
_entity_poly.entity_id
_entity_poly.type
_entity_poly.pdbx_seq_one_letter_code
_entity_poly.pdbx_strand_id
1 'polypeptide(L)'
;MDGTPPAGALGNLWIDPAFIGRGIGRALWEHATHVAADLGFTSLLIDADPHAEGFYRAMGATRVGESASTAVPGRLLPQLRFVLS
;
A
#
# COMPACT_ATOMS: atom_id res chain seq x y z
N MET A 1 10.00 -3.67 -0.78
CA MET A 1 9.74 -2.27 -1.12
C MET A 1 10.56 -1.93 -2.31
N ASP A 2 9.99 -1.16 -3.23
CA ASP A 2 10.67 -0.77 -4.45
C ASP A 2 11.01 0.72 -4.40
N GLY A 3 12.04 1.13 -5.14
CA GLY A 3 12.54 2.51 -5.17
C GLY A 3 13.71 2.77 -4.21
N THR A 4 14.04 4.05 -4.05
CA THR A 4 15.16 4.53 -3.23
C THR A 4 14.67 5.60 -2.26
N PRO A 5 15.14 5.60 -0.99
CA PRO A 5 14.80 6.66 -0.04
C PRO A 5 14.96 8.07 -0.63
N PRO A 6 14.05 9.02 -0.28
CA PRO A 6 13.07 8.93 0.79
C PRO A 6 11.67 8.47 0.34
N ALA A 7 11.48 8.07 -0.92
CA ALA A 7 10.17 7.69 -1.45
C ALA A 7 10.21 6.29 -2.09
N GLY A 8 9.31 5.41 -1.65
CA GLY A 8 9.24 4.04 -2.13
C GLY A 8 7.85 3.66 -2.61
N ALA A 9 7.71 2.43 -3.08
CA ALA A 9 6.43 1.81 -3.38
C ALA A 9 6.24 0.51 -2.59
N LEU A 10 5.02 0.30 -2.10
CA LEU A 10 4.60 -0.98 -1.57
C LEU A 10 4.11 -1.86 -2.72
N GLY A 11 4.92 -2.87 -3.07
CA GLY A 11 4.60 -3.79 -4.17
C GLY A 11 3.47 -4.77 -3.84
N ASN A 12 3.71 -5.70 -2.91
CA ASN A 12 2.80 -6.81 -2.64
C ASN A 12 2.46 -6.95 -1.16
N LEU A 13 1.21 -6.68 -0.80
CA LEU A 13 0.63 -7.00 0.50
C LEU A 13 -0.75 -7.61 0.28
N TRP A 14 -0.85 -8.92 0.51
CA TRP A 14 -2.02 -9.72 0.21
C TRP A 14 -2.40 -10.57 1.42
N ILE A 15 -3.70 -10.78 1.59
CA ILE A 15 -4.25 -11.68 2.60
C ILE A 15 -5.22 -12.59 1.87
N ASP A 16 -5.13 -13.88 2.15
CA ASP A 16 -6.14 -14.81 1.68
C ASP A 16 -7.53 -14.38 2.20
N PRO A 17 -8.57 -14.32 1.34
CA PRO A 17 -9.91 -13.88 1.72
C PRO A 17 -10.48 -14.53 2.99
N ALA A 18 -10.14 -15.80 3.27
CA ALA A 18 -10.60 -16.52 4.47
C ALA A 18 -10.10 -15.90 5.79
N PHE A 19 -9.07 -15.05 5.72
CA PHE A 19 -8.40 -14.42 6.86
C PHE A 19 -8.67 -12.90 6.98
N ILE A 20 -9.46 -12.33 6.07
CA ILE A 20 -9.89 -10.92 6.13
C ILE A 20 -10.77 -10.70 7.39
N GLY A 21 -10.66 -9.51 7.98
CA GLY A 21 -11.43 -9.12 9.17
C GLY A 21 -10.86 -9.61 10.50
N ARG A 22 -9.68 -10.26 10.49
CA ARG A 22 -9.04 -10.83 11.70
C ARG A 22 -7.87 -10.01 12.25
N GLY A 23 -7.69 -8.77 11.78
CA GLY A 23 -6.58 -7.90 12.19
C GLY A 23 -5.22 -8.18 11.52
N ILE A 24 -5.09 -9.29 10.77
CA ILE A 24 -3.83 -9.67 10.09
C ILE A 24 -3.33 -8.59 9.14
N GLY A 25 -4.21 -7.94 8.38
CA GLY A 25 -3.81 -6.89 7.44
C GLY A 25 -3.20 -5.69 8.11
N ARG A 26 -3.74 -5.30 9.27
CA ARG A 26 -3.18 -4.22 10.08
C ARG A 26 -1.78 -4.59 10.57
N ALA A 27 -1.60 -5.80 11.10
CA ALA A 27 -0.30 -6.27 11.58
C ALA A 27 0.76 -6.31 10.45
N LEU A 28 0.39 -6.81 9.26
CA LEU A 28 1.27 -6.81 8.09
C LEU A 28 1.62 -5.38 7.64
N TRP A 29 0.64 -4.49 7.64
CA TRP A 29 0.83 -3.09 7.29
C TRP A 29 1.78 -2.38 8.25
N GLU A 30 1.55 -2.49 9.56
CA GLU A 30 2.38 -1.88 10.60
C GLU A 30 3.84 -2.36 10.49
N HIS A 31 4.04 -3.67 10.31
CA HIS A 31 5.36 -4.23 10.08
C HIS A 31 6.01 -3.65 8.82
N ALA A 32 5.29 -3.60 7.69
CA ALA A 32 5.80 -3.05 6.45
C ALA A 32 6.21 -1.57 6.62
N THR A 33 5.38 -0.74 7.25
CA THR A 33 5.72 0.67 7.48
C THR A 33 6.92 0.86 8.40
N HIS A 34 7.08 0.01 9.42
CA HIS A 34 8.23 0.06 10.31
C HIS A 34 9.53 -0.23 9.52
N VAL A 35 9.53 -1.32 8.74
CA VAL A 35 10.68 -1.67 7.88
C VAL A 35 10.97 -0.56 6.86
N ALA A 36 9.94 0.11 6.33
CA ALA A 36 10.11 1.26 5.45
C ALA A 36 10.88 2.40 6.11
N ALA A 37 10.45 2.77 7.31
CA ALA A 37 11.04 3.87 8.07
C ALA A 37 12.50 3.55 8.43
N ASP A 38 12.79 2.33 8.86
CA ASP A 38 14.15 1.85 9.17
C ASP A 38 15.08 1.90 7.95
N LEU A 39 14.53 1.69 6.75
CA LEU A 39 15.25 1.79 5.48
C LEU A 39 15.41 3.25 4.99
N GLY A 40 14.91 4.24 5.73
CA GLY A 40 15.03 5.67 5.44
C GLY A 40 13.93 6.22 4.53
N PHE A 41 12.87 5.45 4.25
CA PHE A 41 11.71 5.98 3.53
C PHE A 41 10.89 6.91 4.42
N THR A 42 10.31 7.94 3.81
CA THR A 42 9.41 8.92 4.42
C THR A 42 8.00 8.85 3.82
N SER A 43 7.85 8.20 2.66
CA SER A 43 6.56 7.94 2.07
C SER A 43 6.55 6.69 1.19
N LEU A 44 5.36 6.10 1.07
CA LEU A 44 5.08 4.97 0.19
C LEU A 44 3.95 5.31 -0.77
N LEU A 45 4.14 5.00 -2.04
CA LEU A 45 3.07 4.89 -3.04
C LEU A 45 2.50 3.47 -3.04
N ILE A 46 1.19 3.38 -3.27
CA ILE A 46 0.43 2.14 -3.25
C ILE A 46 -0.53 2.18 -4.45
N ASP A 47 -0.33 1.27 -5.39
CA ASP A 47 -1.31 1.00 -6.44
C ASP A 47 -2.28 -0.05 -5.90
N ALA A 48 -3.39 0.41 -5.34
CA ALA A 48 -4.32 -0.44 -4.61
C ALA A 48 -5.29 -1.16 -5.54
N ASP A 49 -5.66 -2.38 -5.19
CA ASP A 49 -6.91 -2.96 -5.71
C ASP A 49 -8.09 -2.07 -5.24
N PRO A 50 -9.11 -1.78 -6.08
CA PRO A 50 -10.28 -1.01 -5.67
C PRO A 50 -10.96 -1.52 -4.39
N HIS A 51 -10.96 -2.83 -4.16
CA HIS A 51 -11.51 -3.42 -2.94
C HIS A 51 -10.62 -3.21 -1.71
N ALA A 52 -9.33 -2.92 -1.90
CA ALA A 52 -8.35 -2.67 -0.85
C ALA A 52 -8.18 -1.18 -0.53
N GLU A 53 -8.69 -0.25 -1.36
CA GLU A 53 -8.56 1.19 -1.11
C GLU A 53 -9.07 1.59 0.27
N GLY A 54 -10.23 1.08 0.69
CA GLY A 54 -10.81 1.37 2.00
C GLY A 54 -9.89 0.95 3.16
N PHE A 55 -9.16 -0.16 3.01
CA PHE A 55 -8.19 -0.62 4.00
C PHE A 55 -7.01 0.36 4.14
N TYR A 56 -6.36 0.72 3.03
CA TYR A 56 -5.22 1.64 3.06
C TYR A 56 -5.61 3.04 3.53
N ARG A 57 -6.81 3.52 3.15
CA ARG A 57 -7.34 4.79 3.67
C ARG A 57 -7.57 4.72 5.18
N ALA A 58 -8.06 3.60 5.71
CA ALA A 58 -8.21 3.41 7.15
C ALA A 58 -6.86 3.34 7.89
N MET A 59 -5.77 3.01 7.19
CA MET A 59 -4.40 3.08 7.73
C MET A 59 -3.79 4.50 7.66
N GLY A 60 -4.49 5.46 7.04
CA GLY A 60 -4.03 6.84 6.91
C GLY A 60 -3.47 7.21 5.53
N ALA A 61 -3.55 6.31 4.53
CA ALA A 61 -3.16 6.66 3.17
C ALA A 61 -4.18 7.60 2.51
N THR A 62 -3.71 8.49 1.64
CA THR A 62 -4.53 9.45 0.90
C THR A 62 -4.51 9.13 -0.58
N ARG A 63 -5.65 9.28 -1.28
CA ARG A 63 -5.69 9.09 -2.73
C ARG A 63 -5.01 10.26 -3.42
N VAL A 64 -4.07 9.94 -4.30
CA VAL A 64 -3.28 10.92 -5.06
C VAL A 64 -3.48 10.79 -6.57
N GLY A 65 -4.17 9.74 -7.04
CA GLY A 65 -4.51 9.58 -8.45
C GLY A 65 -4.98 8.18 -8.78
N GLU A 66 -4.68 7.77 -10.01
CA GLU A 66 -4.90 6.43 -10.55
C GLU A 66 -3.70 6.02 -11.40
N SER A 67 -3.41 4.72 -11.47
CA SER A 67 -2.39 4.15 -12.35
C SER A 67 -3.00 3.06 -13.23
N ALA A 68 -2.39 2.81 -14.39
CA ALA A 68 -2.75 1.67 -15.22
C ALA A 68 -2.21 0.38 -14.60
N SER A 69 -3.04 -0.64 -14.50
CA SER A 69 -2.61 -1.97 -14.06
C SER A 69 -1.60 -2.55 -15.05
N THR A 70 -0.46 -2.99 -14.53
CA THR A 70 0.55 -3.71 -15.31
C THR A 70 0.16 -5.16 -15.60
N ALA A 71 -0.84 -5.70 -14.87
CA ALA A 71 -1.30 -7.08 -14.98
C ALA A 71 -2.57 -7.24 -15.83
N VAL A 72 -3.45 -6.22 -15.84
CA VAL A 72 -4.74 -6.28 -16.54
C VAL A 72 -4.89 -5.06 -17.47
N PRO A 73 -4.74 -5.23 -18.79
CA PRO A 73 -4.86 -4.13 -19.75
C PRO A 73 -6.19 -3.37 -19.63
N GLY A 74 -6.13 -2.05 -19.62
CA GLY A 74 -7.31 -1.17 -19.51
C GLY A 74 -7.88 -1.03 -18.10
N ARG A 75 -7.36 -1.77 -17.10
CA ARG A 75 -7.77 -1.62 -15.70
C ARG A 75 -7.02 -0.46 -15.05
N LEU A 76 -7.75 0.43 -14.38
CA LEU A 76 -7.18 1.47 -13.53
C LEU A 76 -7.19 1.05 -12.06
N LEU A 77 -6.13 1.39 -11.35
CA LEU A 77 -5.94 1.14 -9.92
C LEU A 77 -5.90 2.48 -9.17
N PRO A 78 -6.64 2.64 -8.06
CA PRO A 78 -6.44 3.76 -7.14
C PRO A 78 -4.97 3.88 -6.73
N GLN A 79 -4.38 5.04 -6.94
CA GLN A 79 -3.04 5.33 -6.44
C GLN A 79 -3.14 6.12 -5.13
N LEU A 80 -2.56 5.56 -4.08
CA LEU A 80 -2.56 6.13 -2.73
C LEU A 80 -1.14 6.48 -2.31
N ARG A 81 -1.01 7.46 -1.40
CA ARG A 81 0.22 7.81 -0.72
C ARG A 81 0.05 7.68 0.78
N PHE A 82 1.02 7.06 1.44
CA PHE A 82 1.14 7.06 2.89
C PHE A 82 2.42 7.79 3.29
N VAL A 83 2.35 8.68 4.28
CA VAL A 83 3.51 9.37 4.85
C VAL A 83 3.91 8.62 6.11
N LEU A 84 5.16 8.20 6.17
CA LEU A 84 5.76 7.54 7.33
C LEU A 84 6.07 8.61 8.38
N SER A 85 5.76 8.33 9.64
CA SER A 85 6.03 9.21 10.79
C SER A 85 7.21 8.69 11.59
#